data_AF-A0A356T4W5-F1
#
_entry.id   AF-A0A356T4W5-F1
#
_cell.length_a   1.000
_cell.length_b   1.000
_cell.length_c   1.000
_cell.angle_alpha   90.00
_cell.angle_beta   90.00
_cell.angle_gamma   90.00
#
_symmetry.space_group_name_H-M   'P 1'
#
loop_
_entity.id
_entity.type
_entity.pdbx_description
1 polymer ?
#
loop_
_entity_poly.entity_id
_entity_poly.type
_entity_poly.pdbx_seq_one_letter_code
_entity_poly.pdbx_strand_id
1 'polypeptide(L)'
;MSTTIHGRITRLCLLEHERPPPHTEPYPRMPQATLVRDPALHGVTRISHDPSFPRPHVGILGGVHGNERCGIEAIHRLEKAVTDGELAPIAGTWVLIQGNPAAVEEGRRFTRGGADLNRLFDLTFVDELPRERWSPEHERAHVLEPVLSDLDALL
;
A
#
# COMPACT_ATOMS: atom_id res chain seq x y z
N MET A 1 -15.07 30.81 39.72
CA MET A 1 -13.80 30.59 38.99
C MET A 1 -13.69 29.11 38.66
N SER A 2 -13.16 28.81 37.47
CA SER A 2 -12.79 27.48 36.95
C SER A 2 -13.88 26.61 36.33
N THR A 3 -14.36 27.10 35.19
CA THR A 3 -14.43 26.46 33.86
C THR A 3 -14.27 24.93 33.77
N THR A 4 -15.39 24.26 33.43
CA THR A 4 -15.42 22.93 32.79
C THR A 4 -15.14 23.09 31.30
N ILE A 5 -14.07 22.46 30.80
CA ILE A 5 -13.78 22.41 29.36
C ILE A 5 -14.66 21.32 28.73
N HIS A 6 -15.75 21.75 28.10
CA HIS A 6 -16.47 20.93 27.11
C HIS A 6 -15.64 20.90 25.82
N GLY A 7 -14.93 19.81 25.59
CA GLY A 7 -14.31 19.51 24.29
C GLY A 7 -15.40 19.31 23.25
N ARG A 8 -15.49 20.24 22.29
CA ARG A 8 -16.41 20.17 21.16
C ARG A 8 -16.03 18.96 20.30
N ILE A 9 -16.92 17.99 20.24
CA ILE A 9 -16.97 17.04 19.12
C ILE A 9 -17.31 17.89 17.89
N THR A 10 -16.30 18.14 17.05
CA THR A 10 -16.51 18.78 15.75
C THR A 10 -17.41 17.89 14.94
N ARG A 11 -18.63 18.39 14.75
CA ARG A 11 -19.68 17.89 13.87
C ARG A 11 -19.06 17.56 12.51
N LEU A 12 -18.84 16.27 12.25
CA LEU A 12 -18.56 15.76 10.92
C LEU A 12 -19.74 16.19 10.05
N CYS A 13 -19.47 17.07 9.07
CA CYS A 13 -20.43 17.44 8.06
C CYS A 13 -20.90 16.17 7.35
N LEU A 14 -22.08 15.66 7.74
CA LEU A 14 -22.95 14.93 6.82
C LEU A 14 -23.43 15.95 5.80
N LEU A 15 -22.55 16.30 4.85
CA LEU A 15 -22.99 16.77 3.57
C LEU A 15 -23.52 15.53 2.87
N GLU A 16 -24.83 15.52 2.65
CA GLU A 16 -25.46 14.62 1.71
C GLU A 16 -24.58 14.59 0.46
N HIS A 17 -24.08 13.40 0.10
CA HIS A 17 -23.39 13.19 -1.15
C HIS A 17 -24.41 13.38 -2.28
N GLU A 18 -24.66 14.63 -2.65
CA GLU A 18 -25.10 14.92 -4.00
C GLU A 18 -24.01 14.37 -4.90
N ARG A 19 -24.37 13.33 -5.65
CA ARG A 19 -23.56 12.79 -6.73
C ARG A 19 -23.22 14.00 -7.61
N PRO A 20 -21.93 14.35 -7.81
CA PRO A 20 -21.60 15.48 -8.66
C PRO A 20 -22.29 15.27 -10.02
N PRO A 21 -22.84 16.33 -10.64
CA PRO A 21 -23.44 16.21 -11.96
C PRO A 21 -22.42 15.52 -12.88
N PRO A 22 -22.86 14.63 -13.79
CA PRO A 22 -21.94 13.99 -14.72
C PRO A 22 -21.15 15.09 -15.43
N HIS A 23 -19.84 15.16 -15.20
CA HIS A 23 -18.98 16.07 -15.91
C HIS A 23 -19.13 15.75 -17.40
N THR A 24 -19.77 16.65 -18.15
CA THR A 24 -20.00 16.53 -19.60
C THR A 24 -18.75 16.84 -20.42
N GLU A 25 -17.68 17.25 -19.75
CA GLU A 25 -16.33 17.38 -20.30
C GLU A 25 -15.54 16.14 -19.89
N PRO A 26 -14.99 15.33 -20.81
CA PRO A 26 -14.07 14.28 -20.44
C PRO A 26 -12.91 14.92 -19.68
N TYR A 27 -12.57 14.39 -18.50
CA TYR A 27 -11.29 14.74 -17.87
C TYR A 27 -10.21 14.66 -18.94
N PRO A 28 -9.34 15.69 -19.07
CA PRO A 28 -8.26 15.63 -20.04
C PRO A 28 -7.54 14.30 -19.82
N ARG A 29 -7.42 13.51 -20.89
CA ARG A 29 -6.81 12.18 -20.84
C ARG A 29 -5.45 12.36 -20.16
N MET A 30 -5.33 11.85 -18.94
CA MET A 30 -4.06 11.90 -18.22
C MET A 30 -3.01 11.23 -19.12
N PRO A 31 -1.77 11.74 -19.15
CA PRO A 31 -0.70 11.04 -19.84
C PRO A 31 -0.66 9.58 -19.37
N GLN A 32 -0.44 8.65 -20.30
CA GLN A 32 -0.50 7.23 -19.96
C GLN A 32 0.62 6.91 -18.96
N ALA A 33 0.25 6.57 -17.72
CA ALA A 33 1.23 6.13 -16.74
C ALA A 33 1.79 4.75 -17.13
N THR A 34 3.08 4.58 -16.90
CA THR A 34 3.73 3.29 -17.00
C THR A 34 3.51 2.54 -15.69
N LEU A 35 2.92 1.35 -15.79
CA LEU A 35 2.78 0.40 -14.68
C LEU A 35 3.76 -0.74 -14.89
N VAL A 36 4.68 -0.94 -13.94
CA VAL A 36 5.69 -2.01 -13.99
C VAL A 36 5.58 -2.86 -12.73
N ARG A 37 5.26 -4.14 -12.92
CA ARG A 37 5.32 -5.13 -11.85
C ARG A 37 6.77 -5.58 -11.65
N ASP A 38 7.22 -5.62 -10.41
CA ASP A 38 8.55 -6.09 -10.07
C ASP A 38 8.64 -7.60 -10.34
N PRO A 39 9.49 -8.06 -11.28
CA PRO A 39 9.55 -9.47 -11.63
C PRO A 39 10.23 -10.31 -10.54
N ALA A 40 11.06 -9.69 -9.70
CA ALA A 40 11.77 -10.37 -8.62
C ALA A 40 11.00 -10.35 -7.30
N LEU A 41 10.06 -9.41 -7.14
CA LEU A 41 9.35 -9.20 -5.89
C LEU A 41 7.83 -9.26 -6.09
N HIS A 42 7.27 -10.45 -5.84
CA HIS A 42 5.83 -10.68 -5.94
C HIS A 42 5.04 -9.65 -5.12
N GLY A 43 4.02 -9.07 -5.74
CA GLY A 43 3.12 -8.12 -5.09
C GLY A 43 3.65 -6.70 -4.99
N VAL A 44 4.69 -6.33 -5.74
CA VAL A 44 5.18 -4.95 -5.83
C VAL A 44 5.02 -4.41 -7.25
N THR A 45 4.37 -3.26 -7.37
CA THR A 45 4.09 -2.57 -8.63
C THR A 45 4.52 -1.11 -8.53
N ARG A 46 5.29 -0.62 -9.50
CA ARG A 46 5.67 0.80 -9.62
C ARG A 46 4.86 1.48 -10.71
N ILE A 47 4.34 2.67 -10.42
CA ILE A 47 3.51 3.46 -11.34
C ILE A 47 4.05 4.88 -11.41
N SER A 48 4.38 5.34 -12.62
CA SER A 48 4.91 6.69 -12.89
C SER A 48 4.62 7.11 -14.34
N HIS A 49 4.53 8.41 -14.60
CA HIS A 49 4.54 8.93 -15.98
C HIS A 49 5.92 8.90 -16.66
N ASP A 50 6.98 8.84 -15.85
CA ASP A 50 8.36 8.81 -16.32
C ASP A 50 8.99 7.44 -16.02
N PRO A 51 9.57 6.76 -17.03
CA PRO A 51 10.16 5.43 -16.87
C PRO A 51 11.41 5.40 -15.98
N SER A 52 11.97 6.56 -15.62
CA SER A 52 13.04 6.67 -14.63
C SER A 52 12.55 6.49 -13.19
N PHE A 53 11.23 6.44 -12.96
CA PHE A 53 10.61 6.40 -11.63
C PHE A 53 11.15 7.50 -10.71
N PRO A 54 10.86 8.78 -11.01
CA PRO A 54 11.34 9.88 -10.20
C PRO A 54 10.73 9.86 -8.80
N ARG A 55 11.46 10.48 -7.87
CA ARG A 55 10.97 10.77 -6.52
C ARG A 55 9.87 11.84 -6.55
N PRO A 56 8.98 11.89 -5.53
CA PRO A 56 8.97 11.03 -4.37
C PRO A 56 8.43 9.62 -4.67
N HIS A 57 8.98 8.61 -3.98
CA HIS A 57 8.44 7.25 -3.93
C HIS A 57 7.43 7.17 -2.78
N VAL A 58 6.14 7.08 -3.12
CA VAL A 58 5.07 6.94 -2.13
C VAL A 58 4.58 5.50 -2.13
N GLY A 59 4.86 4.79 -1.05
CA GLY A 59 4.40 3.42 -0.84
C GLY A 59 2.94 3.38 -0.41
N ILE A 60 2.19 2.42 -0.96
CA ILE A 60 0.83 2.08 -0.53
C ILE A 60 0.84 0.61 -0.18
N LEU A 61 0.77 0.30 1.12
CA LEU A 61 0.97 -1.05 1.64
C LEU A 61 -0.35 -1.64 2.15
N GLY A 62 -0.76 -2.75 1.54
CA GLY A 62 -1.99 -3.47 1.89
C GLY A 62 -1.72 -4.93 2.25
N GLY A 63 -2.55 -5.50 3.14
CA GLY A 63 -2.52 -6.93 3.47
C GLY A 63 -1.21 -7.40 4.12
N VAL A 64 -0.66 -6.60 5.03
CA VAL A 64 0.38 -7.04 5.97
C VAL A 64 -0.14 -8.23 6.80
N HIS A 65 -1.39 -8.13 7.26
CA HIS A 65 -2.17 -9.28 7.69
C HIS A 65 -3.03 -9.79 6.54
N GLY A 66 -2.97 -11.09 6.26
CA GLY A 66 -3.62 -11.65 5.07
C GLY A 66 -5.15 -11.65 5.08
N ASN A 67 -5.76 -11.66 6.28
CA ASN A 67 -7.21 -11.57 6.45
C ASN A 67 -7.76 -10.13 6.38
N GLU A 68 -6.90 -9.11 6.27
CA GLU A 68 -7.28 -7.70 6.14
C GLU A 68 -7.36 -7.31 4.66
N ARG A 69 -8.47 -7.69 4.01
CA ARG A 69 -8.64 -7.59 2.55
C ARG A 69 -8.82 -6.17 2.00
N CYS A 70 -9.17 -5.19 2.84
CA CYS A 70 -9.50 -3.84 2.37
C CYS A 70 -8.33 -3.14 1.66
N GLY A 71 -7.11 -3.23 2.21
CA GLY A 71 -5.92 -2.63 1.60
C GLY A 71 -5.54 -3.30 0.27
N ILE A 72 -5.72 -4.62 0.18
CA ILE A 72 -5.50 -5.38 -1.06
C ILE A 72 -6.49 -4.94 -2.15
N GLU A 73 -7.76 -4.81 -1.79
CA GLU A 73 -8.79 -4.35 -2.72
C GLU A 73 -8.53 -2.91 -3.17
N ALA A 74 -8.06 -2.03 -2.28
CA ALA A 74 -7.67 -0.67 -2.65
C ALA A 74 -6.52 -0.68 -3.67
N ILE A 75 -5.49 -1.50 -3.45
CA ILE A 75 -4.37 -1.67 -4.41
C ILE A 75 -4.87 -2.14 -5.78
N HIS A 76 -5.71 -3.18 -5.82
CA HIS A 76 -6.26 -3.68 -7.09
C HIS A 76 -7.08 -2.62 -7.82
N ARG A 77 -7.87 -1.82 -7.09
CA ARG A 77 -8.64 -0.72 -7.69
C ARG A 77 -7.74 0.37 -8.24
N LEU A 78 -6.64 0.70 -7.57
CA LEU A 78 -5.65 1.65 -8.07
C LEU A 78 -4.98 1.13 -9.35
N GLU A 79 -4.52 -0.13 -9.37
CA GLU A 79 -3.94 -0.73 -10.58
C GLU A 79 -4.93 -0.72 -11.75
N LYS A 80 -6.20 -1.07 -11.48
CA LYS A 80 -7.25 -1.07 -12.50
C LYS A 80 -7.52 0.34 -13.01
N ALA A 81 -7.72 1.32 -12.13
CA ALA A 81 -7.96 2.71 -12.51
C ALA A 81 -6.80 3.28 -13.33
N VAL A 82 -5.55 2.91 -13.02
CA VAL A 82 -4.38 3.28 -13.82
C VAL A 82 -4.39 2.61 -15.18
N THR A 83 -4.66 1.31 -15.23
CA THR A 83 -4.72 0.54 -16.49
C THR A 83 -5.81 1.07 -17.43
N ASP A 84 -6.95 1.48 -16.87
CA ASP A 84 -8.08 2.03 -17.61
C ASP A 84 -7.88 3.51 -17.98
N GLY A 85 -6.82 4.15 -17.49
CA GLY A 85 -6.51 5.56 -17.74
C GLY A 85 -7.39 6.55 -16.94
N GLU A 86 -8.04 6.08 -15.88
CA GLU A 86 -8.90 6.86 -14.98
C GLU A 86 -8.09 7.61 -13.91
N LEU A 87 -6.92 7.08 -13.55
CA LEU A 87 -6.09 7.60 -12.47
C LEU A 87 -4.61 7.46 -12.81
N ALA A 88 -3.79 8.42 -12.38
CA ALA A 88 -2.34 8.32 -12.50
C ALA A 88 -1.64 9.22 -11.45
N PRO A 89 -0.39 8.91 -11.07
CA PRO A 89 0.44 9.81 -10.26
C PRO A 89 0.69 11.11 -11.02
N ILE A 90 0.30 12.26 -10.45
CA ILE A 90 0.58 13.57 -11.09
C ILE A 90 2.09 13.88 -11.08
N ALA A 91 2.80 13.42 -10.05
CA ALA A 91 4.24 13.52 -9.90
C ALA A 91 4.78 12.35 -9.08
N GLY A 92 6.08 12.08 -9.21
CA GLY A 92 6.76 11.01 -8.50
C GLY A 92 6.29 9.61 -8.93
N THR A 93 6.47 8.66 -8.03
CA THR A 93 6.20 7.24 -8.26
C THR A 93 5.32 6.68 -7.15
N TRP A 94 4.24 6.00 -7.52
CA TRP A 94 3.51 5.15 -6.58
C TRP A 94 4.16 3.78 -6.54
N VAL A 95 4.39 3.26 -5.34
CA VAL A 95 4.88 1.90 -5.11
C VAL A 95 3.78 1.13 -4.39
N LEU A 96 2.99 0.36 -5.14
CA LEU A 96 1.92 -0.46 -4.58
C LEU A 96 2.50 -1.76 -4.06
N ILE A 97 2.21 -2.12 -2.80
CA ILE A 97 2.84 -3.23 -2.10
C ILE A 97 1.77 -4.11 -1.45
N GLN A 98 1.67 -5.36 -1.87
CA GLN A 98 0.97 -6.41 -1.15
C GLN A 98 1.91 -6.99 -0.08
N GLY A 99 1.65 -6.69 1.19
CA GLY A 99 2.52 -7.03 2.31
C GLY A 99 2.81 -8.53 2.44
N ASN A 100 1.77 -9.35 2.67
CA ASN A 100 1.90 -10.78 2.88
C ASN A 100 1.05 -11.60 1.89
N PRO A 101 1.50 -11.79 0.63
CA PRO A 101 0.73 -12.54 -0.36
C PRO A 101 0.34 -13.96 0.09
N ALA A 102 1.24 -14.67 0.78
CA ALA A 102 0.99 -16.03 1.26
C ALA A 102 -0.13 -16.08 2.30
N ALA A 103 -0.12 -15.18 3.30
CA ALA A 103 -1.21 -15.13 4.28
C ALA A 103 -2.53 -14.65 3.66
N VAL A 104 -2.48 -13.78 2.64
CA VAL A 104 -3.67 -13.33 1.89
C VAL A 104 -4.32 -14.50 1.16
N GLU A 105 -3.52 -15.38 0.55
CA GLU A 105 -3.99 -16.60 -0.11
C GLU A 105 -4.61 -17.59 0.90
N GLU A 106 -4.01 -17.74 2.07
CA GLU A 106 -4.57 -18.54 3.16
C GLU A 106 -5.79 -17.92 3.85
N GLY A 107 -6.06 -16.63 3.63
CA GLY A 107 -7.12 -15.88 4.33
C GLY A 107 -6.89 -15.76 5.84
N ARG A 108 -5.63 -15.72 6.29
CA ARG A 108 -5.24 -15.69 7.70
C ARG A 108 -4.48 -14.42 8.04
N ARG A 109 -4.37 -14.09 9.33
CA ARG A 109 -3.55 -12.96 9.79
C ARG A 109 -2.09 -13.12 9.34
N PHE A 110 -1.53 -14.30 9.52
CA PHE A 110 -0.22 -14.73 9.03
C PHE A 110 -0.34 -16.21 8.61
N THR A 111 0.64 -16.73 7.86
CA THR A 111 0.64 -18.11 7.37
C THR A 111 0.59 -19.13 8.51
N ARG A 112 0.11 -20.35 8.24
CA ARG A 112 0.08 -21.39 9.27
C ARG A 112 1.50 -21.70 9.77
N GLY A 113 1.72 -21.52 11.08
CA GLY A 113 3.05 -21.71 11.70
C GLY A 113 4.01 -20.55 11.45
N GLY A 114 3.54 -19.47 10.82
CA GLY A 114 4.29 -18.26 10.58
C GLY A 114 4.31 -17.29 11.76
N ALA A 115 4.79 -16.08 11.48
CA ALA A 115 4.91 -14.99 12.45
C ALA A 115 4.11 -13.77 12.00
N ASP A 116 3.79 -12.86 12.92
CA ASP A 116 3.13 -11.61 12.58
C ASP A 116 4.10 -10.70 11.81
N LEU A 117 3.88 -10.53 10.49
CA LEU A 117 4.74 -9.72 9.62
C LEU A 117 4.92 -8.29 10.15
N ASN A 118 3.90 -7.71 10.79
CA ASN A 118 3.95 -6.36 11.33
C ASN A 118 4.83 -6.23 12.60
N ARG A 119 5.53 -7.30 12.98
CA ARG A 119 6.51 -7.36 14.07
C ARG A 119 7.93 -7.66 13.60
N LEU A 120 8.13 -7.79 12.28
CA LEU A 120 9.40 -8.23 11.70
C LEU A 120 10.12 -7.12 10.92
N PHE A 121 9.52 -5.93 10.77
CA PHE A 121 10.12 -4.84 9.98
C PHE A 121 11.29 -4.12 10.66
N ASP A 122 11.59 -4.42 11.93
CA ASP A 122 12.84 -3.98 12.58
C ASP A 122 14.03 -4.89 12.25
N LEU A 123 13.79 -6.03 11.60
CA LEU A 123 14.77 -6.99 11.09
C LEU A 123 15.75 -7.55 12.14
N THR A 124 15.47 -7.42 13.43
CA THR A 124 16.37 -7.94 14.48
C THR A 124 16.56 -9.45 14.38
N PHE A 125 15.56 -10.16 13.86
CA PHE A 125 15.62 -11.60 13.60
C PHE A 125 16.75 -12.02 12.67
N VAL A 126 17.26 -11.12 11.81
CA VAL A 126 18.35 -11.44 10.87
C VAL A 126 19.62 -11.83 11.63
N ASP A 127 19.89 -11.18 12.77
CA ASP A 127 21.03 -11.46 13.62
C ASP A 127 20.73 -12.50 14.71
N GLU A 128 19.46 -12.60 15.14
CA GLU A 128 19.04 -13.45 16.26
C GLU A 128 18.64 -14.88 15.86
N LEU A 129 18.22 -15.07 14.61
CA LEU A 129 17.64 -16.32 14.14
C LEU A 129 18.36 -16.84 12.89
N PRO A 130 18.89 -18.08 12.90
CA PRO A 130 19.47 -18.67 11.70
C PRO A 130 18.41 -18.83 10.61
N ARG A 131 18.81 -18.63 9.35
CA ARG A 131 17.88 -18.54 8.21
C ARG A 131 17.00 -19.76 8.02
N GLU A 132 17.48 -20.95 8.40
CA GLU A 132 16.71 -22.21 8.31
C GLU A 132 15.47 -22.22 9.21
N ARG A 133 15.40 -21.30 10.19
CA ARG A 133 14.24 -21.13 11.08
C ARG A 133 13.32 -19.99 10.66
N TRP A 134 13.63 -19.27 9.59
CA TRP A 134 12.79 -18.20 9.10
C TRP A 134 11.46 -18.75 8.61
N SER A 135 10.37 -18.13 9.09
CA SER A 135 9.05 -18.38 8.52
C SER A 135 8.89 -17.65 7.17
N PRO A 136 7.82 -17.91 6.41
CA PRO A 136 7.51 -17.15 5.20
C PRO A 136 7.48 -15.62 5.44
N GLU A 137 7.03 -15.15 6.61
CA GLU A 137 7.01 -13.73 6.95
C GLU A 137 8.38 -13.14 7.26
N HIS A 138 9.32 -13.93 7.79
CA HIS A 138 10.70 -13.48 7.99
C HIS A 138 11.38 -13.26 6.64
N GLU A 139 11.26 -14.25 5.74
CA GLU A 139 11.72 -14.10 4.35
C GLU A 139 11.02 -12.91 3.68
N ARG A 140 9.71 -12.73 3.88
CA ARG A 140 8.95 -11.62 3.30
C ARG A 140 9.42 -10.25 3.81
N ALA A 141 9.62 -10.09 5.12
CA ALA A 141 10.13 -8.85 5.70
C ALA A 141 11.51 -8.50 5.12
N HIS A 142 12.39 -9.50 5.04
CA HIS A 142 13.73 -9.34 4.49
C HIS A 142 13.73 -8.92 3.02
N VAL A 143 12.89 -9.52 2.16
CA VAL A 143 12.82 -9.13 0.74
C VAL A 143 12.10 -7.80 0.51
N LEU A 144 11.23 -7.36 1.42
CA LEU A 144 10.57 -6.05 1.34
C LEU A 144 11.46 -4.89 1.82
N GLU A 145 12.45 -5.15 2.69
CA GLU A 145 13.37 -4.14 3.23
C GLU A 145 13.89 -3.16 2.17
N PRO A 146 14.51 -3.58 1.06
CA PRO A 146 15.11 -2.63 0.12
C PRO A 146 14.07 -1.75 -0.57
N VAL A 147 12.82 -2.24 -0.69
CA VAL A 147 11.72 -1.43 -1.22
C VAL A 147 11.23 -0.44 -0.20
N LEU A 148 11.01 -0.88 1.05
CA LEU A 148 10.48 -0.02 2.10
C LEU A 148 11.46 1.09 2.51
N SER A 149 12.75 0.78 2.55
CA SER A 149 13.82 1.73 2.88
C SER A 149 14.07 2.78 1.80
N ASP A 150 13.66 2.52 0.55
CA ASP A 150 13.78 3.46 -0.57
C ASP A 150 12.62 4.48 -0.65
N LEU A 151 11.52 4.24 0.09
CA LEU A 151 10.35 5.11 0.06
C LEU A 151 10.60 6.47 0.73
N ASP A 152 9.98 7.52 0.21
CA ASP A 152 9.91 8.83 0.87
C ASP A 152 8.75 8.92 1.86
N ALA A 153 7.67 8.17 1.60
CA ALA A 153 6.49 8.10 2.45
C ALA A 153 5.79 6.74 2.29
N LEU A 154 5.07 6.30 3.33
CA LEU A 154 4.31 5.06 3.33
C LEU A 154 2.90 5.31 3.88
N LEU A 155 1.90 4.79 3.16
CA LEU A 155 0.48 4.82 3.51
C LEU A 155 -0.06 3.41 3.78
#